data_AF-A0A956V3D5-F1
#
_entry.id   AF-A0A956V3D5-F1
#
_cell.length_a   1.000
_cell.length_b   1.000
_cell.length_c   1.000
_cell.angle_alpha   90.00
_cell.angle_beta   90.00
_cell.angle_gamma   90.00
#
_symmetry.space_group_name_H-M   'P 1'
#
loop_
_entity.id
_entity.type
_entity.pdbx_description
1 polymer ?
#
loop_
_entity_poly.entity_id
_entity_poly.type
_entity_poly.pdbx_seq_one_letter_code
_entity_poly.pdbx_strand_id
1 'polypeptide(L)'
;MTILSQVLRTTTLRKTQKRFFETLVYLWLAIPGRINFKNLARYGELSEKSYRNWFAKPLSFIELNAAVIMQLEAQSVGRFVLGIDASFIRKSGKASPELAKFWDGTRQRTCSGLELSCCSLIELEHKQAFSLEGFMTPAEPEGNRIDAYAQHVETVLRTLPANLAKQLHYVVGDAYPTFRPPL
;
A
#
# COMPACT_ATOMS: atom_id res chain seq x y z
N MET A 1 -22.25 -13.38 1.62
CA MET A 1 -21.49 -12.12 1.39
C MET A 1 -20.03 -12.40 1.72
N THR A 2 -19.09 -12.02 0.86
CA THR A 2 -17.65 -12.22 1.12
C THR A 2 -17.11 -11.10 2.03
N ILE A 3 -16.02 -11.35 2.76
CA ILE A 3 -15.34 -10.33 3.59
C ILE A 3 -15.01 -9.09 2.75
N LEU A 4 -14.52 -9.30 1.52
CA LEU A 4 -14.23 -8.22 0.58
C LEU A 4 -15.45 -7.32 0.31
N SER A 5 -16.63 -7.91 0.08
CA SER A 5 -17.86 -7.15 -0.15
C SER A 5 -18.30 -6.35 1.09
N GLN A 6 -17.99 -6.84 2.30
CA GLN A 6 -18.27 -6.12 3.54
C GLN A 6 -17.31 -4.95 3.72
N VAL A 7 -15.99 -5.16 3.54
CA VAL A 7 -14.96 -4.10 3.57
C VAL A 7 -15.29 -3.01 2.56
N LEU A 8 -15.59 -3.37 1.31
CA LEU A 8 -15.87 -2.38 0.28
C LEU A 8 -17.10 -1.54 0.61
N ARG A 9 -18.08 -2.06 1.36
CA ARG A 9 -19.26 -1.27 1.77
C ARG A 9 -18.91 -0.15 2.73
N THR A 10 -17.90 -0.30 3.59
CA THR A 10 -17.51 0.70 4.59
C THR A 10 -16.64 1.82 4.00
N THR A 11 -16.07 1.62 2.81
CA THR A 11 -15.29 2.66 2.11
C THR A 11 -16.17 3.69 1.38
N THR A 12 -15.63 4.87 1.12
CA THR A 12 -16.20 5.98 0.35
C THR A 12 -16.04 5.83 -1.17
N LEU A 13 -15.44 4.73 -1.64
CA LEU A 13 -15.25 4.44 -3.05
C LEU A 13 -16.56 4.48 -3.86
N ARG A 14 -16.48 4.87 -5.13
CA ARG A 14 -17.66 4.83 -6.01
C ARG A 14 -18.11 3.39 -6.25
N LYS A 15 -19.41 3.18 -6.47
CA LYS A 15 -19.99 1.86 -6.79
C LYS A 15 -19.22 1.14 -7.92
N THR A 16 -18.79 1.88 -8.95
CA THR A 16 -18.00 1.34 -10.06
C THR A 16 -16.58 0.95 -9.68
N GLN A 17 -15.92 1.72 -8.81
CA GLN A 17 -14.60 1.36 -8.25
C GLN A 17 -14.70 0.09 -7.39
N LYS A 18 -15.70 0.02 -6.51
CA LYS A 18 -15.96 -1.17 -5.67
C LYS A 18 -16.14 -2.43 -6.51
N ARG A 19 -17.00 -2.36 -7.53
CA ARG A 19 -17.22 -3.49 -8.46
C ARG A 19 -15.96 -3.88 -9.20
N PHE A 20 -15.20 -2.91 -9.72
CA PHE A 20 -13.96 -3.19 -10.45
C PHE A 20 -12.91 -3.84 -9.54
N PHE A 21 -12.72 -3.30 -8.33
CA PHE A 21 -11.76 -3.84 -7.37
C PHE A 21 -12.14 -5.25 -6.92
N GLU A 22 -13.43 -5.48 -6.67
CA GLU A 22 -13.94 -6.82 -6.35
C GLU A 22 -13.59 -7.83 -7.46
N THR A 23 -13.88 -7.51 -8.72
CA THR A 23 -13.46 -8.35 -9.86
C THR A 23 -11.94 -8.53 -9.92
N LEU A 24 -11.18 -7.47 -9.67
CA LEU A 24 -9.72 -7.51 -9.73
C LEU A 24 -9.11 -8.45 -8.69
N VAL A 25 -9.61 -8.42 -7.46
CA VAL A 25 -9.14 -9.31 -6.38
C VAL A 25 -9.39 -10.78 -6.73
N TYR A 26 -10.57 -11.12 -7.26
CA TYR A 26 -10.82 -12.49 -7.71
C TYR A 26 -9.87 -12.92 -8.83
N LEU A 27 -9.58 -12.04 -9.79
CA LEU A 27 -8.63 -12.34 -10.87
C LEU A 27 -7.19 -12.51 -10.36
N TRP A 28 -6.76 -11.72 -9.38
CA TRP A 28 -5.46 -11.90 -8.75
C TRP A 28 -5.31 -13.24 -8.05
N LEU A 29 -6.40 -13.78 -7.49
CA LEU A 29 -6.40 -15.09 -6.85
C LEU A 29 -6.56 -16.25 -7.85
N ALA A 30 -7.23 -16.01 -8.99
CA ALA A 30 -7.55 -17.05 -9.96
C ALA A 30 -6.49 -17.25 -11.05
N ILE A 31 -5.76 -16.20 -11.45
CA ILE A 31 -4.80 -16.27 -12.56
C ILE A 31 -3.48 -16.89 -12.06
N PRO A 32 -3.07 -18.05 -12.59
CA PRO A 32 -1.78 -18.62 -12.26
C PRO A 32 -0.64 -17.83 -12.92
N GLY A 33 0.44 -17.57 -12.18
CA GLY A 33 1.66 -16.96 -12.68
C GLY A 33 1.55 -15.43 -12.84
N ARG A 34 2.04 -14.90 -13.97
CA ARG A 34 2.22 -13.45 -14.13
C ARG A 34 0.93 -12.74 -14.48
N ILE A 35 0.51 -11.82 -13.62
CA ILE A 35 -0.63 -10.94 -13.87
C ILE A 35 -0.18 -9.81 -14.80
N ASN A 36 -0.82 -9.72 -15.97
CA ASN A 36 -0.64 -8.66 -16.96
C ASN A 36 -2.01 -8.34 -17.60
N PHE A 37 -2.13 -7.24 -18.33
CA PHE A 37 -3.43 -6.82 -18.88
C PHE A 37 -4.03 -7.83 -19.86
N LYS A 38 -3.20 -8.55 -20.63
CA LYS A 38 -3.63 -9.63 -21.52
C LYS A 38 -4.23 -10.80 -20.77
N ASN A 39 -3.59 -11.22 -19.67
CA ASN A 39 -4.13 -12.27 -18.80
C ASN A 39 -5.40 -11.80 -18.08
N LEU A 40 -5.43 -10.56 -17.59
CA LEU A 40 -6.64 -9.99 -17.00
C LEU A 40 -7.81 -9.99 -17.99
N ALA A 41 -7.57 -9.61 -19.25
CA ALA A 41 -8.59 -9.64 -20.30
C ALA A 41 -8.98 -11.05 -20.76
N ARG A 42 -8.07 -12.03 -20.63
CA ARG A 42 -8.33 -13.43 -20.95
C ARG A 42 -9.23 -14.11 -19.91
N TYR A 43 -8.98 -13.85 -18.63
CA TYR A 43 -9.67 -14.50 -17.51
C TYR A 43 -10.81 -13.68 -16.93
N GLY A 44 -10.86 -12.39 -17.23
CA GLY A 44 -11.90 -11.46 -16.77
C GLY A 44 -12.87 -11.03 -17.86
N GLU A 45 -13.82 -10.18 -17.47
CA GLU A 45 -14.93 -9.75 -18.34
C GLU A 45 -14.60 -8.48 -19.16
N LEU A 46 -13.49 -7.81 -18.87
CA LEU A 46 -13.14 -6.53 -19.48
C LEU A 46 -12.02 -6.67 -20.51
N SER A 47 -11.97 -5.74 -21.48
CA SER A 47 -10.87 -5.69 -22.44
C SER A 47 -9.57 -5.18 -21.79
N GLU A 48 -8.42 -5.45 -22.44
CA GLU A 48 -7.13 -4.93 -21.98
C GLU A 48 -7.13 -3.40 -21.81
N LYS A 49 -7.77 -2.70 -22.75
CA LYS A 49 -7.93 -1.23 -22.72
C LYS A 49 -8.70 -0.79 -21.48
N SER A 50 -9.79 -1.48 -21.15
CA SER A 50 -10.60 -1.18 -19.97
C SER A 50 -9.82 -1.40 -18.68
N TYR A 51 -9.06 -2.50 -18.56
CA TYR A 51 -8.18 -2.71 -17.41
C TYR A 51 -7.13 -1.61 -17.30
N ARG A 52 -6.43 -1.27 -18.38
CA ARG A 52 -5.43 -0.20 -18.38
C ARG A 52 -6.03 1.15 -17.94
N ASN A 53 -7.23 1.49 -18.41
CA ASN A 53 -7.92 2.72 -18.02
C ASN A 53 -8.32 2.72 -16.54
N TRP A 54 -8.66 1.57 -15.96
CA TRP A 54 -8.97 1.47 -14.54
C TRP A 54 -7.72 1.56 -13.66
N PHE A 55 -6.63 0.89 -14.04
CA PHE A 55 -5.34 0.97 -13.33
C PHE A 55 -4.70 2.37 -13.38
N ALA A 56 -5.07 3.21 -14.35
CA ALA A 56 -4.65 4.60 -14.41
C ALA A 56 -5.42 5.53 -13.45
N LYS A 57 -6.49 5.04 -12.81
CA LYS A 57 -7.28 5.82 -11.84
C LYS A 57 -6.75 5.59 -10.43
N PRO A 58 -6.73 6.64 -9.58
CA PRO A 58 -6.33 6.49 -8.20
C PRO A 58 -7.33 5.64 -7.42
N LEU A 59 -6.80 4.92 -6.44
CA LEU A 59 -7.54 4.12 -5.47
C LEU A 59 -6.91 4.38 -4.10
N SER A 60 -7.72 4.73 -3.10
CA SER A 60 -7.22 4.94 -1.74
C SER A 60 -6.95 3.58 -1.08
N PHE A 61 -5.69 3.12 -1.14
CA PHE A 61 -5.27 1.87 -0.49
C PHE A 61 -5.29 2.00 1.02
N ILE A 62 -4.98 3.18 1.57
CA ILE A 62 -5.09 3.47 3.01
C ILE A 62 -6.51 3.22 3.49
N GLU A 63 -7.50 3.80 2.81
CA GLU A 63 -8.91 3.64 3.19
C GLU A 63 -9.35 2.16 3.13
N LEU A 64 -8.96 1.45 2.07
CA LEU A 64 -9.26 0.04 1.90
C LEU A 64 -8.62 -0.81 3.00
N ASN A 65 -7.32 -0.67 3.21
CA ASN A 65 -6.57 -1.46 4.17
C ASN A 65 -6.98 -1.13 5.61
N ALA A 66 -7.22 0.16 5.92
CA ALA A 66 -7.77 0.57 7.20
C ALA A 66 -9.15 -0.05 7.45
N ALA A 67 -10.03 -0.11 6.45
CA ALA A 67 -11.33 -0.78 6.57
C ALA A 67 -11.19 -2.29 6.81
N VAL A 68 -10.20 -2.96 6.20
CA VAL A 68 -9.86 -4.37 6.51
C VAL A 68 -9.43 -4.50 7.97
N ILE A 69 -8.47 -3.68 8.41
CA ILE A 69 -7.92 -3.71 9.78
C ILE A 69 -9.04 -3.50 10.79
N MET A 70 -9.90 -2.50 10.60
CA MET A 70 -11.04 -2.26 11.50
C MET A 70 -12.03 -3.42 11.57
N GLN A 71 -12.20 -4.19 10.49
CA GLN A 71 -13.08 -5.36 10.53
C GLN A 71 -12.44 -6.54 11.27
N LEU A 72 -11.12 -6.73 11.13
CA LEU A 72 -10.38 -7.75 11.86
C LEU A 72 -10.26 -7.40 13.35
N GLU A 73 -10.02 -6.13 13.64
CA GLU A 73 -9.77 -5.57 14.97
C GLU A 73 -11.04 -4.99 15.61
N ALA A 74 -12.24 -5.27 15.06
CA ALA A 74 -13.51 -4.80 15.62
C ALA A 74 -13.74 -5.23 17.09
N GLN A 75 -12.90 -6.13 17.61
CA GLN A 75 -12.93 -6.66 18.96
C GLN A 75 -11.74 -6.23 19.83
N SER A 76 -10.77 -5.47 19.30
CA SER A 76 -9.58 -5.05 20.06
C SER A 76 -9.56 -3.54 20.28
N VAL A 77 -9.19 -3.13 21.49
CA VAL A 77 -8.73 -1.77 21.77
C VAL A 77 -7.22 -1.77 21.56
N GLY A 78 -6.80 -2.01 20.31
CA GLY A 78 -5.40 -2.19 19.97
C GLY A 78 -4.62 -0.88 20.09
N ARG A 79 -3.46 -0.91 20.72
CA ARG A 79 -2.48 0.17 20.61
C ARG A 79 -1.69 -0.07 19.34
N PHE A 80 -1.64 0.91 18.44
CA PHE A 80 -0.95 0.79 17.17
C PHE A 80 0.36 1.59 17.14
N VAL A 81 1.30 1.05 16.37
CA VAL A 81 2.52 1.73 15.93
C VAL A 81 2.55 1.72 14.41
N LEU A 82 2.91 2.84 13.79
CA LEU A 82 3.11 2.93 12.35
C LEU A 82 4.58 2.61 12.05
N GLY A 83 4.81 1.47 11.42
CA GLY A 83 6.11 1.09 10.91
C GLY A 83 6.30 1.61 9.49
N ILE A 84 7.48 2.17 9.20
CA ILE A 84 7.94 2.48 7.85
C ILE A 84 9.22 1.71 7.52
N ASP A 85 9.24 1.10 6.34
CA ASP A 85 10.40 0.44 5.77
C ASP A 85 10.43 0.65 4.24
N ALA A 86 11.56 0.34 3.59
CA ALA A 86 11.71 0.41 2.15
C ALA A 86 12.01 -0.98 1.57
N SER A 87 11.26 -1.36 0.54
CA SER A 87 11.41 -2.63 -0.17
C SER A 87 11.94 -2.43 -1.59
N PHE A 88 13.08 -3.05 -1.90
CA PHE A 88 13.65 -3.02 -3.25
C PHE A 88 12.93 -4.00 -4.19
N ILE A 89 12.45 -3.48 -5.32
CA ILE A 89 11.84 -4.27 -6.38
C ILE A 89 12.81 -4.33 -7.57
N ARG A 90 13.34 -5.53 -7.82
CA ARG A 90 14.19 -5.79 -8.98
C ARG A 90 13.44 -5.52 -10.27
N LYS A 91 13.97 -4.58 -11.06
CA LYS A 91 13.44 -4.25 -12.37
C LYS A 91 14.57 -4.02 -13.36
N SER A 92 14.45 -4.65 -14.53
CA SER A 92 15.35 -4.46 -15.66
C SER A 92 14.67 -3.63 -16.76
N GLY A 93 15.47 -2.93 -17.55
CA GLY A 93 15.00 -2.08 -18.65
C GLY A 93 14.87 -0.60 -18.24
N LYS A 94 14.41 0.23 -19.18
CA LYS A 94 14.34 1.69 -19.04
C LYS A 94 12.92 2.27 -19.09
N ALA A 95 11.92 1.43 -19.32
CA ALA A 95 10.55 1.86 -19.58
C ALA A 95 9.67 1.95 -18.32
N SER A 96 10.19 1.58 -17.15
CA SER A 96 9.45 1.71 -15.89
C SER A 96 9.72 3.09 -15.31
N PRO A 97 8.67 3.88 -14.99
CA PRO A 97 8.83 5.12 -14.24
C PRO A 97 9.57 4.87 -12.92
N GLU A 98 10.21 5.90 -12.39
CA GLU A 98 10.94 5.88 -11.12
C GLU A 98 12.10 4.89 -11.01
N LEU A 99 12.62 4.40 -12.15
CA LEU A 99 13.76 3.50 -12.15
C LEU A 99 15.03 4.26 -11.76
N ALA A 100 15.62 3.88 -10.62
CA ALA A 100 16.83 4.50 -10.09
C ALA A 100 17.72 3.47 -9.38
N LYS A 101 18.72 3.98 -8.65
CA LYS A 101 19.66 3.16 -7.86
C LYS A 101 19.24 3.15 -6.39
N PHE A 102 18.89 1.98 -5.88
CA PHE A 102 18.41 1.78 -4.51
C PHE A 102 19.18 0.64 -3.82
N TRP A 103 19.15 0.57 -2.49
CA TRP A 103 19.84 -0.46 -1.73
C TRP A 103 19.11 -1.81 -1.86
N ASP A 104 19.80 -2.85 -2.36
CA ASP A 104 19.27 -4.21 -2.40
C ASP A 104 19.82 -4.99 -1.20
N GLY A 105 19.03 -5.09 -0.13
CA GLY A 105 19.41 -5.80 1.09
C GLY A 105 19.78 -7.27 0.88
N THR A 106 19.26 -7.93 -0.17
CA THR A 106 19.67 -9.30 -0.49
C THR A 106 21.10 -9.35 -1.07
N ARG A 107 21.51 -8.31 -1.81
CA ARG A 107 22.85 -8.23 -2.44
C ARG A 107 23.84 -7.40 -1.65
N GLN A 108 23.40 -6.74 -0.57
CA GLN A 108 24.23 -5.86 0.25
C GLN A 108 24.95 -4.79 -0.59
N ARG A 109 24.25 -4.26 -1.61
CA ARG A 109 24.79 -3.20 -2.49
C ARG A 109 23.68 -2.42 -3.18
N THR A 110 24.01 -1.22 -3.62
CA THR A 110 23.14 -0.42 -4.46
C THR A 110 22.95 -1.05 -5.85
N CYS A 111 21.71 -1.29 -6.24
CA CYS A 111 21.31 -1.90 -7.51
C CYS A 111 20.33 -1.00 -8.26
N SER A 112 20.28 -1.13 -9.59
CA SER A 112 19.24 -0.48 -10.40
C SER A 112 17.91 -1.22 -10.24
N GLY A 113 16.83 -0.50 -9.95
CA GLY A 113 15.50 -1.07 -9.79
C GLY A 113 14.49 -0.01 -9.35
N LEU A 114 13.44 -0.46 -8.67
CA LEU A 114 12.46 0.40 -8.01
C LEU A 114 12.55 0.20 -6.51
N GLU A 115 12.06 1.17 -5.75
CA GLU A 115 11.92 1.07 -4.30
C GLU A 115 10.50 1.45 -3.91
N LEU A 116 9.91 0.67 -3.02
CA LEU A 116 8.61 0.93 -2.45
C LEU A 116 8.79 1.30 -0.98
N SER A 117 8.47 2.53 -0.62
CA SER A 117 8.31 2.91 0.78
C SER A 117 7.00 2.30 1.28
N CYS A 118 7.07 1.50 2.32
CA CYS A 118 5.98 0.69 2.84
C CYS A 118 5.62 1.15 4.26
N CYS A 119 4.37 1.53 4.46
CA CYS A 119 3.80 1.85 5.75
C CYS A 119 2.92 0.68 6.22
N SER A 120 3.08 0.26 7.46
CA SER A 120 2.29 -0.81 8.09
C SER A 120 1.86 -0.42 9.49
N LEU A 121 0.63 -0.77 9.87
CA LEU A 121 0.15 -0.65 11.25
C LEU A 121 0.48 -1.93 12.01
N ILE A 122 1.18 -1.78 13.13
CA ILE A 122 1.60 -2.86 14.01
C ILE A 122 0.74 -2.76 15.27
N GLU A 123 -0.11 -3.77 15.49
CA GLU A 123 -0.90 -3.94 16.71
C GLU A 123 -0.01 -4.54 17.78
N LEU A 124 0.06 -3.90 18.96
CA LEU A 124 1.05 -4.23 19.98
C LEU A 124 0.69 -5.45 20.83
N GLU A 125 -0.58 -5.75 21.07
CA GLU A 125 -0.99 -6.82 21.97
C GLU A 125 -0.74 -8.21 21.35
N HIS A 126 -1.19 -8.40 20.11
CA HIS A 126 -1.02 -9.64 19.35
C HIS A 126 0.22 -9.63 18.46
N LYS A 127 0.96 -8.51 18.44
CA LYS A 127 2.19 -8.32 17.65
C LYS A 127 1.96 -8.58 16.15
N GLN A 128 0.81 -8.14 15.65
CA GLN A 128 0.40 -8.36 14.27
C GLN A 128 0.65 -7.11 13.43
N ALA A 129 1.32 -7.27 12.29
CA ALA A 129 1.55 -6.20 11.34
C ALA A 129 0.55 -6.29 10.18
N PHE A 130 -0.04 -5.16 9.81
CA PHE A 130 -0.96 -5.00 8.70
C PHE A 130 -0.43 -3.98 7.72
N SER A 131 -0.32 -4.36 6.44
CA SER A 131 0.07 -3.43 5.38
C SER A 131 -0.97 -2.33 5.24
N LEU A 132 -0.53 -1.07 5.25
CA LEU A 132 -1.42 0.08 5.13
C LEU A 132 -1.27 0.75 3.78
N GLU A 133 -0.04 1.08 3.37
CA GLU A 133 0.23 1.72 2.08
C GLU A 133 1.62 1.39 1.55
N GLY A 134 1.74 1.33 0.22
CA GLY A 134 3.00 1.27 -0.50
C GLY A 134 3.09 2.45 -1.46
N PHE A 135 4.12 3.26 -1.29
CA PHE A 135 4.42 4.43 -2.12
C PHE A 135 5.68 4.16 -2.93
N MET A 136 5.61 4.40 -4.25
CA MET A 136 6.78 4.25 -5.12
C MET A 136 7.72 5.43 -4.88
N THR A 137 8.90 5.17 -4.34
CA THR A 137 9.91 6.20 -4.09
C THR A 137 10.33 6.83 -5.42
N PRO A 138 10.21 8.16 -5.59
CA PRO A 138 10.63 8.82 -6.81
C PRO A 138 12.12 8.62 -7.11
N ALA A 139 12.47 8.54 -8.39
CA ALA A 139 13.86 8.50 -8.83
C ALA A 139 14.59 9.80 -8.45
N GLU A 140 13.90 10.93 -8.60
CA GLU A 140 14.35 12.28 -8.30
C GLU A 140 13.31 12.94 -7.36
N PRO A 141 13.40 12.71 -6.04
CA PRO A 141 12.46 13.30 -5.09
C PRO A 141 12.66 14.83 -4.99
N GLU A 142 11.59 15.55 -4.62
CA GLU A 142 11.70 16.95 -4.20
C GLU A 142 12.46 17.01 -2.86
N GLY A 143 13.77 17.32 -2.94
CA GLY A 143 14.68 17.26 -1.80
C GLY A 143 15.52 15.98 -1.82
N ASN A 144 15.64 15.32 -0.68
CA ASN A 144 16.33 14.03 -0.57
C ASN A 144 15.34 12.88 -0.33
N ARG A 145 15.83 11.63 -0.32
CA ARG A 145 14.97 10.46 -0.12
C ARG A 145 14.32 10.39 1.27
N ILE A 146 15.02 10.90 2.29
CA ILE A 146 14.50 10.99 3.66
C ILE A 146 13.31 11.95 3.68
N ASP A 147 13.36 13.05 2.91
CA ASP A 147 12.22 13.95 2.78
C ASP A 147 11.04 13.26 2.10
N ALA A 148 11.29 12.46 1.06
CA ALA A 148 10.25 11.68 0.37
C ALA A 148 9.58 10.65 1.30
N TYR A 149 10.32 9.92 2.13
CA TYR A 149 9.69 9.01 3.09
C TYR A 149 8.95 9.76 4.19
N ALA A 150 9.46 10.91 4.64
CA ALA A 150 8.76 11.74 5.63
C ALA A 150 7.44 12.27 5.09
N GLN A 151 7.41 12.72 3.83
CA GLN A 151 6.18 13.12 3.13
C GLN A 151 5.20 11.95 2.98
N HIS A 152 5.70 10.74 2.71
CA HIS A 152 4.86 9.53 2.68
C HIS A 152 4.24 9.26 4.06
N VAL A 153 5.01 9.33 5.15
CA VAL A 153 4.48 9.20 6.52
C VAL A 153 3.44 10.28 6.82
N GLU A 154 3.72 11.55 6.50
CA GLU A 154 2.75 12.64 6.69
C GLU A 154 1.46 12.37 5.91
N THR A 155 1.56 11.91 4.67
CA THR A 155 0.40 11.57 3.84
C THR A 155 -0.44 10.48 4.51
N VAL A 156 0.20 9.43 5.02
CA VAL A 156 -0.46 8.36 5.76
C VAL A 156 -1.13 8.89 7.02
N LEU A 157 -0.44 9.68 7.84
CA LEU A 157 -0.99 10.23 9.08
C LEU A 157 -2.21 11.14 8.83
N ARG A 158 -2.18 11.95 7.77
CA ARG A 158 -3.28 12.87 7.41
C ARG A 158 -4.52 12.16 6.88
N THR A 159 -4.34 11.00 6.27
CA THR A 159 -5.41 10.25 5.60
C THR A 159 -5.90 9.05 6.41
N LEU A 160 -5.20 8.72 7.50
CA LEU A 160 -5.58 7.65 8.40
C LEU A 160 -6.94 7.95 9.04
N PRO A 161 -7.91 7.00 9.03
CA PRO A 161 -9.19 7.23 9.66
C PRO A 161 -9.09 7.55 11.14
N ALA A 162 -9.93 8.47 11.62
CA ALA A 162 -9.85 9.05 12.95
C ALA A 162 -9.86 8.03 14.10
N ASN A 163 -10.52 6.89 13.94
CA ASN A 163 -10.56 5.83 14.94
C ASN A 163 -9.21 5.10 15.07
N LEU A 164 -8.51 4.84 13.97
CA LEU A 164 -7.14 4.28 14.01
C LEU A 164 -6.12 5.34 14.43
N ALA A 165 -6.29 6.58 13.95
CA ALA A 165 -5.42 7.69 14.32
C ALA A 165 -5.37 7.90 15.84
N LYS A 166 -6.53 7.85 16.52
CA LYS A 166 -6.60 7.96 17.99
C LYS A 166 -5.86 6.85 18.74
N GLN A 167 -5.67 5.70 18.11
CA GLN A 167 -5.01 4.52 18.69
C GLN A 167 -3.54 4.42 18.28
N LEU A 168 -3.07 5.32 17.40
CA LEU A 168 -1.69 5.35 16.94
C LEU A 168 -0.82 6.11 17.95
N HIS A 169 0.20 5.44 18.50
CA HIS A 169 1.03 6.04 19.54
C HIS A 169 2.40 6.49 19.05
N TYR A 170 2.99 5.73 18.12
CA TYR A 170 4.35 5.96 17.67
C TYR A 170 4.47 5.71 16.17
N VAL A 171 5.44 6.38 15.57
CA VAL A 171 5.96 6.06 14.24
C VAL A 171 7.38 5.54 14.43
N VAL A 172 7.71 4.43 13.77
CA VAL A 172 9.01 3.74 13.85
C VAL A 172 9.55 3.43 12.47
N GLY A 173 10.85 3.59 12.27
CA GLY A 173 11.55 3.17 11.05
C GLY A 173 13.05 3.04 11.32
N ASP A 174 13.74 2.15 10.61
CA ASP A 174 15.16 1.85 10.85
C ASP A 174 16.07 3.07 10.65
N ALA A 175 15.70 3.95 9.71
CA ALA A 175 16.40 5.21 9.43
C ALA A 175 15.83 6.44 10.18
N TYR A 176 14.79 6.26 11.01
CA TYR A 176 14.06 7.36 11.66
C TYR A 176 14.07 7.22 13.18
N PRO A 177 14.28 8.32 13.93
CA PRO A 177 14.04 8.29 15.36
C PRO A 177 12.56 7.95 15.61
N THR A 178 12.29 7.11 16.60
CA THR A 178 10.91 6.86 17.05
C THR A 178 10.32 8.18 17.54
N PHE A 179 9.16 8.56 17.03
CA PHE A 179 8.50 9.79 17.45
C PHE A 179 7.00 9.59 17.66
N ARG A 180 6.43 10.47 18.48
CA ARG A 180 4.99 10.52 18.74
C ARG A 180 4.33 11.42 17.69
N PRO A 181 3.36 10.94 16.91
CA PRO A 181 2.71 11.76 15.89
C PRO A 181 1.90 12.90 16.54
N PRO A 182 1.84 14.09 15.91
CA PRO A 182 0.95 15.17 16.32
C PRO A 182 -0.47 14.80 15.88
N LEU A 183 -1.23 14.16 16.77
CA LEU A 183 -2.62 13.74 16.55
C LEU A 183 -3.62 14.75 17.13
#